data_AF-A0A962Z0T0-F1
#
_entry.id   AF-A0A962Z0T0-F1
#
_cell.length_a   1.000
_cell.length_b   1.000
_cell.length_c   1.000
_cell.angle_alpha   90.00
_cell.angle_beta   90.00
_cell.angle_gamma   90.00
#
_symmetry.space_group_name_H-M   'P 1'
#
loop_
_entity.id
_entity.type
_entity.pdbx_description
1 polymer ?
#
loop_
_entity_poly.entity_id
_entity_poly.type
_entity_poly.pdbx_seq_one_letter_code
_entity_poly.pdbx_strand_id
1 'polypeptide(L)'
;AAARVRRAERLSNLHWKLLYLNQKHKWKGFGAVVEIQDQRVTVLIPELALEARIRYPGAVDLNQELKLALREVDVPDQVARFRVLS
;
A
#
# COMPACT_ATOMS: atom_id res chain seq x y z
N ALA A 1 -14.87 16.09 18.83
CA ALA A 1 -14.43 16.84 17.63
C ALA A 1 -13.12 16.30 17.04
N ALA A 2 -12.03 16.22 17.81
CA ALA A 2 -10.69 15.85 17.31
C ALA A 2 -10.59 14.51 16.54
N ALA A 3 -11.28 13.45 16.99
CA ALA A 3 -11.26 12.15 16.29
C ALA A 3 -11.84 12.23 14.87
N ARG A 4 -12.88 13.04 14.65
CA ARG A 4 -13.47 13.26 13.32
C ARG A 4 -12.51 14.01 12.41
N VAL A 5 -11.80 15.00 12.95
CA VAL A 5 -10.77 15.77 12.22
C VAL A 5 -9.64 14.85 11.74
N ARG A 6 -9.06 14.05 12.64
CA ARG A 6 -7.99 13.09 12.27
C ARG A 6 -8.45 12.06 11.23
N ARG A 7 -9.71 11.59 11.36
CA ARG A 7 -10.28 10.67 10.38
C ARG A 7 -10.40 11.34 9.01
N ALA A 8 -10.96 12.55 8.95
CA ALA A 8 -11.09 13.30 7.72
C ALA A 8 -9.72 13.55 7.06
N GLU A 9 -8.73 13.96 7.85
CA GLU A 9 -7.36 14.15 7.39
C GLU A 9 -6.76 12.87 6.80
N ARG A 10 -6.85 11.73 7.50
CA ARG A 10 -6.35 10.44 7.00
C ARG A 10 -7.00 10.04 5.67
N LEU A 11 -8.33 10.22 5.55
CA LEU A 11 -9.08 9.89 4.34
C LEU A 11 -8.70 10.82 3.18
N SER A 12 -8.53 12.12 3.44
CA SER A 12 -8.07 13.09 2.43
C SER A 12 -6.64 12.80 1.96
N ASN A 13 -5.74 12.48 2.89
CA ASN A 13 -4.36 12.10 2.56
C ASN A 13 -4.31 10.83 1.71
N LEU A 14 -5.13 9.82 2.04
CA LEU A 14 -5.25 8.62 1.22
C LEU A 14 -5.78 8.95 -0.17
N HIS A 15 -6.85 9.74 -0.28
CA HIS A 15 -7.41 10.16 -1.57
C HIS A 15 -6.35 10.75 -2.52
N TRP A 16 -5.53 11.69 -2.04
CA TRP A 16 -4.48 12.30 -2.87
C TRP A 16 -3.37 11.33 -3.25
N LYS A 17 -2.99 10.39 -2.38
CA LYS A 17 -2.06 9.30 -2.72
C LYS A 17 -2.61 8.42 -3.84
N LEU A 18 -3.90 8.12 -3.81
CA LEU A 18 -4.55 7.32 -4.85
C LEU A 18 -4.62 8.07 -6.19
N LEU A 19 -4.89 9.38 -6.19
CA LEU A 19 -4.81 10.18 -7.41
C LEU A 19 -3.39 10.22 -7.99
N TYR A 20 -2.37 10.36 -7.15
CA TYR A 20 -0.96 10.28 -7.56
C TYR A 20 -0.64 8.92 -8.23
N LEU A 21 -1.07 7.82 -7.61
CA LEU A 21 -0.88 6.48 -8.17
C LEU A 21 -1.69 6.26 -9.45
N ASN A 22 -2.91 6.80 -9.52
CA ASN A 22 -3.75 6.71 -10.71
C ASN A 22 -3.12 7.43 -11.89
N GLN A 23 -2.39 8.53 -11.69
CA GLN A 23 -1.63 9.17 -12.78
C GLN A 23 -0.37 8.38 -13.18
N LYS A 24 0.07 7.43 -12.35
CA LYS A 24 1.29 6.62 -12.53
C LYS A 24 0.95 5.14 -12.63
N HIS A 25 0.15 4.75 -13.62
CA HIS A 25 -0.30 3.36 -13.82
C HIS A 25 0.84 2.32 -13.89
N LYS A 26 2.07 2.74 -14.24
CA LYS A 26 3.28 1.89 -14.29
C LYS A 26 4.17 2.03 -13.05
N TRP A 27 3.65 2.58 -11.96
CA TRP A 27 4.40 2.78 -10.73
C TRP A 27 4.99 1.45 -10.24
N LYS A 28 6.26 1.52 -9.88
CA LYS A 28 7.02 0.45 -9.23
C LYS A 28 7.79 1.09 -8.09
N GLY A 29 7.92 0.38 -7.00
CA GLY A 29 8.67 0.85 -5.85
C GLY A 29 9.00 -0.29 -4.92
N PHE A 30 9.42 0.04 -3.71
CA PHE A 30 9.76 -0.92 -2.69
C PHE A 30 8.87 -0.75 -1.46
N GLY A 31 8.60 -1.86 -0.78
CA GLY A 31 7.94 -1.86 0.50
C GLY A 31 8.60 -2.85 1.45
N ALA A 32 8.74 -2.45 2.71
CA ALA A 32 9.26 -3.30 3.77
C ALA A 32 8.12 -4.10 4.41
N VAL A 33 8.33 -5.40 4.61
CA VAL A 33 7.35 -6.27 5.28
C VAL A 33 7.28 -5.91 6.76
N VAL A 34 6.11 -5.48 7.23
CA VAL A 34 5.88 -5.07 8.63
C VAL A 34 4.98 -6.04 9.38
N GLU A 35 4.29 -6.94 8.67
CA GLU A 35 3.42 -7.96 9.25
C GLU A 35 3.33 -9.17 8.31
N ILE A 36 3.30 -10.37 8.88
CA ILE A 36 3.12 -11.64 8.17
C ILE A 36 1.92 -12.37 8.80
N GLN A 37 0.93 -12.73 7.98
CA GLN A 37 -0.25 -13.50 8.37
C GLN A 37 -0.61 -14.51 7.28
N ASP A 38 -0.46 -15.80 7.57
CA ASP A 38 -0.71 -16.92 6.64
C ASP A 38 -0.03 -16.71 5.27
N GLN A 39 -0.81 -16.61 4.19
CA GLN A 39 -0.33 -16.33 2.82
C GLN A 39 -0.44 -14.85 2.44
N ARG A 40 -0.42 -13.94 3.43
CA ARG A 40 -0.49 -12.49 3.23
C ARG A 40 0.59 -11.79 4.04
N VAL A 41 1.10 -10.71 3.47
CA VAL A 41 1.96 -9.78 4.17
C VAL A 41 1.40 -8.37 4.10
N THR A 42 1.60 -7.59 5.16
CA THR A 42 1.45 -6.14 5.10
C THR A 42 2.83 -5.55 4.81
N VAL A 43 2.92 -4.76 3.74
CA VAL A 43 4.13 -4.00 3.41
C VAL A 43 3.89 -2.52 3.64
N LEU A 44 4.84 -1.86 4.30
CA LEU A 44 4.92 -0.40 4.36
C LEU A 44 5.69 0.07 3.12
N ILE A 45 5.07 0.91 2.31
CA ILE A 45 5.68 1.57 1.15
C ILE A 45 6.13 2.97 1.59
N PRO A 46 7.42 3.21 1.88
CA PRO A 46 7.85 4.45 2.53
C PRO A 46 7.61 5.70 1.67
N GLU A 47 7.87 5.62 0.36
CA GLU A 47 7.65 6.73 -0.59
C GLU A 47 6.20 7.23 -0.58
N LEU A 48 5.25 6.36 -0.29
CA LEU A 48 3.82 6.68 -0.26
C LEU A 48 3.29 6.87 1.17
N ALA A 49 4.07 6.55 2.19
CA ALA A 49 3.60 6.36 3.57
C ALA A 49 2.28 5.56 3.60
N LEU A 50 2.24 4.43 2.89
CA LEU A 50 1.05 3.62 2.66
C LEU A 50 1.34 2.16 3.01
N GLU A 51 0.46 1.54 3.76
CA GLU A 51 0.48 0.10 3.98
C GLU A 51 -0.40 -0.61 2.95
N ALA A 52 0.07 -1.75 2.45
CA ALA A 52 -0.67 -2.59 1.52
C ALA A 52 -0.62 -4.05 1.95
N ARG A 53 -1.79 -4.71 1.94
CA ARG A 53 -1.88 -6.16 2.15
C ARG A 53 -1.75 -6.88 0.81
N ILE A 54 -0.77 -7.77 0.72
CA ILE A 54 -0.42 -8.46 -0.53
C ILE A 54 -0.45 -9.96 -0.27
N ARG A 55 -1.07 -10.71 -1.17
CA ARG A 55 -0.96 -12.17 -1.16
C ARG A 55 0.46 -12.57 -1.52
N TYR A 56 1.11 -13.32 -0.65
CA TYR A 56 2.48 -13.77 -0.81
C TYR A 56 2.58 -15.23 -0.32
N PRO A 57 2.56 -16.22 -1.22
CA PRO A 57 2.59 -17.63 -0.85
C PRO A 57 4.00 -18.18 -0.58
N GLY A 58 5.05 -17.34 -0.63
CA GLY A 58 6.44 -17.73 -0.37
C GLY A 58 6.90 -17.41 1.05
N ALA A 59 8.09 -17.91 1.41
CA ALA A 59 8.77 -17.51 2.64
C ALA A 59 9.25 -16.06 2.53
N VAL A 60 9.08 -15.30 3.61
CA VAL A 60 9.45 -13.88 3.71
C VAL A 60 9.66 -13.52 5.17
N ASP A 61 10.62 -12.64 5.44
CA ASP A 61 10.93 -12.17 6.78
C ASP A 61 10.40 -10.75 7.03
N LEU A 62 10.19 -10.40 8.31
CA LEU A 62 9.95 -9.02 8.69
C LEU A 62 11.15 -8.14 8.29
N ASN A 63 10.87 -6.89 7.90
CA ASN A 63 11.81 -5.93 7.34
C ASN A 63 12.40 -6.32 5.97
N GLN A 64 12.06 -7.49 5.42
CA GLN A 64 12.47 -7.81 4.06
C GLN A 64 11.83 -6.81 3.09
N GLU A 65 12.64 -6.29 2.18
CA GLU A 65 12.18 -5.36 1.16
C GLU A 65 11.66 -6.14 -0.06
N LEU A 66 10.43 -5.84 -0.46
CA LEU A 66 9.79 -6.41 -1.63
C LEU A 66 9.64 -5.35 -2.71
N LYS A 67 10.01 -5.71 -3.94
CA LYS A 67 9.74 -4.86 -5.11
C LYS A 67 8.28 -5.02 -5.52
N LEU A 68 7.57 -3.91 -5.64
CA LEU A 68 6.14 -3.86 -5.90
C LEU A 68 5.83 -3.20 -7.23
N ALA A 69 4.72 -3.59 -7.83
CA ALA A 69 4.06 -2.84 -8.90
C ALA A 69 2.62 -2.54 -8.53
N LEU A 70 2.16 -1.36 -8.92
CA LEU A 70 0.76 -1.00 -8.85
C LEU A 70 -0.04 -1.94 -9.77
N ARG A 71 -1.16 -2.47 -9.26
CA ARG A 71 -2.08 -3.32 -10.00
C ARG A 71 -3.38 -2.59 -10.31
N GLU A 72 -3.90 -1.86 -9.33
CA GLU A 72 -5.21 -1.24 -9.43
C GLU A 72 -5.33 -0.08 -8.43
N VAL A 73 -6.11 0.94 -8.80
CA VAL A 73 -6.50 2.05 -7.93
C VAL A 73 -8.01 2.23 -8.07
N ASP A 74 -8.70 2.24 -6.93
CA ASP A 74 -10.10 2.60 -6.79
C ASP A 74 -10.18 3.81 -5.85
N VAL A 75 -10.33 5.00 -6.44
CA VAL A 75 -10.36 6.26 -5.68
C VAL A 75 -11.64 6.38 -4.83
N PRO A 76 -12.85 6.08 -5.35
CA PRO A 76 -14.07 6.07 -4.54
C PRO A 76 -13.98 5.17 -3.30
N ASP A 77 -13.51 3.93 -3.44
CA ASP A 77 -13.43 2.98 -2.33
C ASP A 77 -12.17 3.14 -1.46
N GLN A 78 -11.29 4.08 -1.81
CA GLN A 78 -10.01 4.32 -1.17
C GLN A 78 -9.06 3.11 -1.16
N VAL A 79 -8.98 2.38 -2.28
CA VAL A 79 -8.17 1.17 -2.40
C VAL A 79 -7.06 1.36 -3.44
N ALA A 80 -5.85 0.94 -3.08
CA ALA A 80 -4.79 0.61 -4.05
C ALA A 80 -4.38 -0.84 -3.84
N ARG A 81 -4.25 -1.59 -4.93
CA ARG A 81 -3.78 -2.97 -4.92
C ARG A 81 -2.41 -3.06 -5.56
N PHE A 82 -1.53 -3.81 -4.93
CA PHE A 82 -0.16 -4.02 -5.38
C PHE A 82 0.10 -5.50 -5.59
N ARG A 83 1.13 -5.81 -6.38
CA ARG A 83 1.67 -7.15 -6.55
C ARG A 83 3.18 -7.10 -6.38
N VAL A 84 3.76 -8.20 -5.91
CA VAL A 84 5.22 -8.36 -5.89
C VAL A 84 5.72 -8.60 -7.31
N LEU A 85 6.85 -7.98 -7.64
CA LEU A 85 7.62 -8.27 -8.83
C LEU A 85 8.67 -9.32 -8.47
N SER A 86 8.55 -10.50 -9.07
CA SER A 86 9.58 -11.55 -9.12
C SER A 86 10.71 -11.16 -10.06
#